data_AF-A0A519WT39-F1
#
_entry.id   AF-A0A519WT39-F1
#
_cell.length_a   1.000
_cell.length_b   1.000
_cell.length_c   1.000
_cell.angle_alpha   90.00
_cell.angle_beta   90.00
_cell.angle_gamma   90.00
#
_symmetry.space_group_name_H-M   'P 1'
#
loop_
_entity.id
_entity.type
_entity.pdbx_description
1 polymer ?
#
loop_
_entity_poly.entity_id
_entity_poly.type
_entity_poly.pdbx_seq_one_letter_code
_entity_poly.pdbx_strand_id
1 'polypeptide(L)'
;MSLRIGDAAPNFKAQTSIGDIDFYEFLGDSWGVLFSHPADYTPVCTTELGRTAALKGEFEKRNVKVLALSVDSAESHKGWISDINETQNT
;
A
#
# COMPACT_ATOMS: atom_id res chain seq x y z
N MET A 1 4.42 -20.82 0.64
CA MET A 1 3.20 -21.35 1.27
C MET A 1 2.16 -20.24 1.22
N SER A 2 0.93 -20.50 0.76
CA SER A 2 -0.11 -19.46 0.70
C SER A 2 -0.81 -19.32 2.06
N LEU A 3 -1.23 -18.09 2.38
CA LEU A 3 -2.08 -17.81 3.54
C LEU A 3 -3.50 -18.33 3.32
N ARG A 4 -4.16 -18.74 4.40
CA ARG A 4 -5.57 -19.11 4.46
C ARG A 4 -6.33 -18.14 5.36
N ILE A 5 -7.66 -18.18 5.26
CA ILE A 5 -8.53 -17.40 6.14
C ILE A 5 -8.35 -17.89 7.58
N GLY A 6 -8.09 -16.96 8.50
CA GLY A 6 -7.85 -17.24 9.91
C GLY A 6 -6.37 -17.42 10.29
N ASP A 7 -5.46 -17.51 9.30
CA ASP A 7 -4.03 -17.49 9.58
C ASP A 7 -3.60 -16.10 10.07
N ALA A 8 -2.67 -16.08 11.02
CA ALA A 8 -2.00 -14.85 11.38
C ALA A 8 -1.14 -14.36 10.20
N ALA A 9 -1.33 -13.10 9.79
CA ALA A 9 -0.50 -12.49 8.77
C ALA A 9 0.97 -12.48 9.24
N PRO A 10 1.96 -12.76 8.37
CA PRO A 10 3.35 -12.73 8.79
C PRO A 10 3.74 -11.34 9.28
N ASN A 11 4.37 -11.24 10.46
CA ASN A 11 4.99 -9.99 10.85
C ASN A 11 6.33 -9.83 10.11
N PHE A 12 6.35 -8.99 9.09
CA PHE A 12 7.54 -8.72 8.29
C PHE A 12 8.13 -7.35 8.61
N LYS A 13 9.41 -7.22 8.32
CA LYS A 13 10.10 -5.92 8.28
C LYS A 13 10.44 -5.60 6.83
N ALA A 14 10.10 -4.40 6.38
CA ALA A 14 10.30 -4.00 4.99
C ALA A 14 10.64 -2.52 4.88
N GLN A 15 11.47 -2.20 3.89
CA GLN A 15 11.70 -0.82 3.48
C GLN A 15 10.54 -0.37 2.60
N THR A 16 9.95 0.78 2.92
CA THR A 16 8.80 1.34 2.19
C THR A 16 9.06 2.77 1.74
N SER A 17 8.12 3.36 0.98
CA SER A 17 8.19 4.77 0.57
C SER A 17 8.17 5.75 1.77
N ILE A 18 7.68 5.31 2.95
CA ILE A 18 7.62 6.11 4.18
C ILE A 18 8.71 5.73 5.21
N GLY A 19 9.67 4.89 4.83
CA GLY A 19 10.73 4.39 5.72
C GLY A 19 10.61 2.90 6.03
N ASP A 20 11.45 2.41 6.94
CA ASP A 20 11.39 1.02 7.39
C ASP A 20 10.19 0.80 8.32
N ILE A 21 9.49 -0.31 8.13
CA ILE A 21 8.34 -0.69 8.96
C ILE A 21 8.54 -2.07 9.56
N ASP A 22 7.97 -2.27 10.75
CA ASP A 22 7.51 -3.57 11.25
C ASP A 22 5.99 -3.63 11.00
N PHE A 23 5.51 -4.69 10.36
CA PHE A 23 4.13 -4.73 9.88
C PHE A 23 3.10 -4.64 11.01
N TYR A 24 3.38 -5.28 12.14
CA TYR A 24 2.46 -5.26 13.29
C TYR A 24 2.49 -3.91 14.00
N GLU A 25 3.66 -3.29 14.17
CA GLU A 25 3.76 -1.93 14.72
C GLU A 25 3.07 -0.91 13.80
N PHE A 26 3.23 -1.05 12.48
CA PHE A 26 2.55 -0.21 11.50
C PHE A 26 1.03 -0.32 11.62
N LEU A 27 0.48 -1.54 11.77
CA LEU A 27 -0.96 -1.74 11.93
C LEU A 27 -1.47 -1.23 13.29
N GLY A 28 -0.79 -1.54 14.39
CA GLY A 28 -1.32 -1.32 15.73
C GLY A 28 -2.68 -1.99 15.91
N ASP A 29 -3.64 -1.30 16.52
CA ASP A 29 -5.02 -1.81 16.74
C ASP A 29 -5.97 -1.58 15.56
N SER A 30 -5.45 -1.26 14.37
CA SER A 30 -6.27 -0.99 13.18
C SER A 30 -6.40 -2.21 12.27
N TRP A 31 -7.46 -2.25 11.48
CA TRP A 31 -7.58 -3.20 10.37
C TRP A 31 -6.55 -2.87 9.29
N GLY A 32 -6.09 -3.89 8.57
CA GLY A 32 -5.12 -3.75 7.48
C GLY A 32 -5.66 -4.22 6.14
N VAL A 33 -5.45 -3.43 5.09
CA VAL A 33 -5.57 -3.87 3.70
C VAL A 33 -4.17 -3.84 3.07
N LEU A 34 -3.62 -5.02 2.84
CA LEU A 34 -2.40 -5.21 2.05
C LEU A 34 -2.81 -5.66 0.66
N PHE A 35 -2.44 -4.90 -0.38
CA PHE A 35 -2.73 -5.26 -1.76
C PHE A 35 -1.48 -5.10 -2.62
N SER A 36 -1.37 -5.90 -3.66
CA SER A 36 -0.21 -5.88 -4.56
C SER A 36 -0.58 -5.39 -5.95
N HIS A 37 0.33 -4.66 -6.59
CA HIS A 37 0.28 -4.33 -8.00
C HIS A 37 1.51 -4.92 -8.73
N PRO A 38 1.41 -5.26 -10.03
CA PRO A 38 2.52 -5.89 -10.75
C PRO A 38 3.80 -5.07 -10.85
N ALA A 39 3.69 -3.77 -11.20
CA ALA A 39 4.82 -2.90 -11.44
C ALA A 39 4.43 -1.41 -11.40
N ASP A 40 5.34 -0.58 -10.92
CA ASP A 40 5.26 0.88 -11.01
C ASP A 40 5.24 1.36 -12.48
N TYR A 41 4.78 2.59 -12.72
CA TYR A 41 4.72 3.22 -14.05
C TYR A 41 3.89 2.45 -15.09
N THR A 42 2.88 1.69 -14.64
CA THR A 42 1.92 1.00 -15.52
C THR A 42 0.52 1.64 -15.42
N PRO A 43 -0.22 1.74 -16.54
CA PRO A 43 -1.41 2.60 -16.61
C PRO A 43 -2.55 2.13 -15.69
N VAL A 44 -2.79 0.83 -15.58
CA VAL A 44 -3.87 0.30 -14.72
C VAL A 44 -3.52 0.46 -13.24
N CYS A 45 -2.28 0.13 -12.85
CA CYS A 45 -1.87 0.26 -11.45
C CYS A 45 -1.92 1.73 -11.00
N THR A 46 -1.64 2.67 -11.91
CA THR A 46 -1.73 4.12 -11.63
C THR A 46 -3.16 4.51 -11.26
N THR A 47 -4.17 4.01 -11.97
CA THR A 47 -5.57 4.31 -11.67
C THR A 47 -6.06 3.58 -10.41
N GLU A 48 -5.60 2.36 -10.15
CA GLU A 48 -5.93 1.61 -8.94
C GLU A 48 -5.38 2.28 -7.67
N LEU A 49 -4.11 2.70 -7.68
CA LEU A 49 -3.49 3.40 -6.54
C LEU A 49 -4.09 4.80 -6.38
N GLY A 50 -4.34 5.53 -7.46
CA GLY A 50 -5.02 6.83 -7.41
C GLY A 50 -6.41 6.73 -6.79
N ARG A 51 -7.21 5.74 -7.21
CA ARG A 51 -8.53 5.50 -6.61
C ARG A 51 -8.43 5.15 -5.12
N THR A 52 -7.44 4.35 -4.75
CA THR A 52 -7.17 3.97 -3.36
C THR A 52 -6.80 5.19 -2.52
N ALA A 53 -5.95 6.08 -3.05
CA ALA A 53 -5.57 7.34 -2.40
C ALA A 53 -6.79 8.28 -2.23
N ALA A 54 -7.63 8.43 -3.26
CA ALA A 54 -8.87 9.20 -3.18
C ALA A 54 -9.86 8.66 -2.14
N LEU A 55 -9.81 7.35 -1.85
CA LEU A 55 -10.62 6.68 -0.84
C LEU A 55 -9.99 6.66 0.56
N LYS A 56 -8.81 7.27 0.77
CA LYS A 56 -8.10 7.28 2.05
C LYS A 56 -9.01 7.63 3.24
N GLY A 57 -9.80 8.70 3.11
CA GLY A 57 -10.73 9.12 4.17
C GLY A 57 -11.83 8.09 4.49
N GLU A 58 -12.25 7.27 3.53
CA GLU A 58 -13.21 6.19 3.77
C GLU A 58 -12.57 5.01 4.52
N PHE A 59 -11.31 4.69 4.25
CA PHE A 59 -10.56 3.70 5.02
C PHE A 59 -10.32 4.17 6.46
N GLU A 60 -9.89 5.43 6.63
CA GLU A 60 -9.65 6.02 7.94
C GLU A 60 -10.91 6.03 8.82
N LYS A 61 -12.07 6.40 8.27
CA LYS A 61 -13.38 6.34 8.96
C LYS A 61 -13.72 4.95 9.51
N ARG A 62 -13.13 3.89 8.95
CA ARG A 62 -13.38 2.49 9.31
C ARG A 62 -12.22 1.89 10.15
N ASN A 63 -11.29 2.73 10.60
CA ASN A 63 -10.07 2.30 11.30
C ASN A 63 -9.26 1.28 10.48
N VAL A 64 -9.08 1.56 9.18
CA VAL A 64 -8.32 0.72 8.25
C VAL A 64 -7.07 1.47 7.78
N LYS A 65 -5.91 0.81 7.88
CA LYS A 65 -4.67 1.22 7.22
C LYS A 65 -4.46 0.44 5.93
N VAL A 66 -3.98 1.12 4.89
CA VAL A 66 -3.77 0.53 3.58
C VAL A 66 -2.28 0.56 3.24
N LEU A 67 -1.78 -0.55 2.70
CA LEU A 67 -0.40 -0.70 2.22
C LEU A 67 -0.39 -1.34 0.83
N ALA A 68 0.27 -0.69 -0.12
CA ALA A 68 0.49 -1.20 -1.48
C ALA A 68 1.86 -1.89 -1.57
N LEU A 69 1.99 -2.91 -2.42
CA LEU A 69 3.22 -3.69 -2.61
C LEU A 69 3.45 -4.04 -4.09
N SER A 70 4.66 -3.81 -4.59
CA SER A 70 5.16 -4.47 -5.81
C SER A 70 6.58 -4.99 -5.57
N VAL A 71 7.20 -5.49 -6.64
CA VAL A 71 8.59 -5.94 -6.65
C VAL A 71 9.60 -4.81 -6.88
N ASP A 72 9.12 -3.58 -7.13
CA ASP A 72 9.95 -2.41 -7.38
C ASP A 72 10.58 -1.87 -6.08
N SER A 73 11.57 -0.99 -6.21
CA SER A 73 12.26 -0.40 -5.06
C SER A 73 11.44 0.69 -4.38
N ALA A 74 11.70 0.95 -3.09
CA ALA A 74 11.10 2.07 -2.37
C ALA A 74 11.43 3.44 -3.01
N GLU A 75 12.54 3.56 -3.75
CA GLU A 75 12.89 4.74 -4.53
C GLU A 75 12.02 4.88 -5.78
N SER A 76 11.77 3.77 -6.50
CA SER A 76 10.84 3.73 -7.63
C SER A 76 9.45 4.20 -7.21
N HIS A 77 8.95 3.71 -6.08
CA HIS A 77 7.66 4.12 -5.54
C HIS A 77 7.59 5.62 -5.26
N LYS A 78 8.65 6.22 -4.71
CA LYS A 78 8.70 7.66 -4.41
C LYS A 78 8.60 8.51 -5.68
N GLY A 79 9.26 8.09 -6.76
CA GLY A 79 9.12 8.74 -8.06
C GLY A 79 7.69 8.61 -8.59
N TRP A 80 7.17 7.39 -8.60
CA TRP A 80 5.87 7.08 -9.21
C TRP A 80 4.68 7.67 -8.45
N ILE A 81 4.79 7.88 -7.14
CA ILE A 81 3.77 8.60 -6.35
C ILE A 81 3.50 9.99 -6.94
N SER A 82 4.51 10.67 -7.47
CA SER A 82 4.33 11.98 -8.13
C SER A 82 3.43 11.84 -9.35
N ASP A 83 3.68 10.85 -10.20
CA ASP A 83 2.89 10.60 -11.42
C ASP A 83 1.44 10.24 -11.09
N ILE A 84 1.22 9.45 -10.03
CA ILE A 84 -0.12 9.12 -9.55
C ILE A 84 -0.84 10.40 -9.10
N ASN A 85 -0.21 11.22 -8.27
CA ASN A 85 -0.81 12.45 -7.76
C ASN A 85 -1.15 13.43 -8.89
N GLU A 86 -0.24 13.59 -9.86
CA GLU A 86 -0.45 14.47 -11.02
C GLU A 86 -1.61 13.96 -11.90
N THR A 87 -1.63 12.67 -12.23
CA THR A 87 -2.61 12.13 -13.19
C THR A 87 -3.97 11.82 -12.57
N GLN A 88 -4.01 11.53 -11.26
CA GLN A 88 -5.22 11.10 -10.55
C GLN A 88 -5.79 12.18 -9.62
N ASN A 89 -5.13 13.33 -9.51
CA ASN A 89 -5.52 14.47 -8.66
C ASN A 89 -5.65 14.07 -7.18
N THR A 90 -4.62 13.40 -6.66
CA THR A 90 -4.55 12.92 -5.26
C THR A 90 -3.48 13.59 -4.44
#